data_AF-A0A1I7U6R3-F1
#
_entry.id   AF-A0A1I7U6R3-F1
#
_cell.length_a   1.000
_cell.length_b   1.000
_cell.length_c   1.000
_cell.angle_alpha   90.00
_cell.angle_beta   90.00
_cell.angle_gamma   90.00
#
_symmetry.space_group_name_H-M   'P 1'
#
loop_
_entity.id
_entity.type
_entity.pdbx_description
1 polymer ?
#
loop_
_entity_poly.entity_id
_entity_poly.type
_entity_poly.pdbx_seq_one_letter_code
_entity_poly.pdbx_strand_id
1 'polypeptide(L)'
;MSEVNPASGFCIEFGAAVTALLASKLGLPISTTHCLVGAVVAVGSVKGGKSIDWSLFRNVALSWVVTLPVAGGFAALYMWLLHFTIPARYA
;
A
#
# COMPACT_ATOMS: atom_id res chain seq x y z
N MET A 1 3.69 2.02 18.80
CA MET A 1 4.82 2.28 17.88
C MET A 1 6.02 1.56 18.47
N SER A 2 6.48 0.48 17.85
CA SER A 2 7.66 -0.25 18.30
C SER A 2 8.84 0.70 18.52
N GLU A 3 9.71 0.44 19.49
CA GLU A 3 10.96 1.21 19.62
C GLU A 3 11.80 1.01 18.35
N VAL A 4 11.71 1.98 17.45
CA VAL A 4 12.55 2.06 16.26
C VAL A 4 13.86 2.70 16.68
N ASN A 5 14.90 1.87 16.87
CA ASN A 5 16.26 2.38 16.98
C ASN A 5 16.77 2.74 15.57
N PRO A 6 17.83 3.57 15.45
CA PRO A 6 18.37 3.99 14.15
C PRO A 6 18.75 2.82 13.21
N ALA A 7 19.31 1.73 13.74
CA ALA A 7 19.66 0.56 12.95
C ALA A 7 18.41 -0.15 12.39
N SER A 8 17.36 -0.32 13.19
CA SER A 8 16.09 -0.89 12.69
C SER A 8 15.42 0.03 11.66
N GLY A 9 15.48 1.35 11.83
CA GLY A 9 14.98 2.30 10.83
C GLY A 9 15.73 2.18 9.51
N PHE A 10 17.06 2.10 9.55
CA PHE A 10 17.89 1.86 8.37
C PHE A 10 17.51 0.56 7.66
N CYS A 11 17.35 -0.55 8.40
CA CYS A 11 16.96 -1.84 7.81
C CYS A 11 15.58 -1.78 7.13
N ILE A 12 14.62 -1.05 7.71
CA ILE A 12 13.27 -0.88 7.15
C ILE A 12 13.34 -0.14 5.81
N GLU A 13 13.97 1.03 5.79
CA GLU A 13 14.10 1.85 4.58
C GLU A 13 14.91 1.14 3.49
N PHE A 14 16.02 0.50 3.88
CA PHE A 14 16.85 -0.26 2.95
C PHE A 14 16.07 -1.42 2.32
N GLY A 15 15.34 -2.21 3.12
CA GLY A 15 14.52 -3.32 2.62
C GLY A 15 13.40 -2.85 1.69
N ALA A 16 12.73 -1.75 2.06
CA ALA A 16 11.70 -1.15 1.22
C ALA A 16 12.26 -0.63 -0.11
N ALA A 17 13.41 0.07 -0.07
CA ALA A 17 14.08 0.61 -1.26
C ALA A 17 14.59 -0.49 -2.19
N VAL A 18 15.19 -1.55 -1.66
CA VAL A 18 15.64 -2.71 -2.47
C VAL A 18 14.44 -3.36 -3.17
N THR A 19 13.35 -3.58 -2.44
CA THR A 19 12.12 -4.16 -3.02
C THR A 19 11.54 -3.27 -4.12
N ALA A 20 11.46 -1.95 -3.87
CA ALA A 20 11.00 -0.95 -4.83
C ALA A 20 11.86 -0.92 -6.09
N LEU A 21 13.18 -0.94 -5.92
CA LEU A 21 14.14 -0.91 -7.02
C LEU A 21 14.08 -2.17 -7.88
N LEU A 22 14.00 -3.36 -7.25
CA LEU A 22 13.87 -4.63 -7.96
C LEU A 22 12.60 -4.67 -8.80
N ALA A 23 11.45 -4.29 -8.24
CA ALA A 23 10.21 -4.23 -9.00
C ALA A 23 10.26 -3.21 -10.15
N SER A 24 10.88 -2.06 -9.91
CA SER A 24 11.10 -1.04 -10.95
C SER A 24 11.97 -1.57 -12.10
N LYS A 25 13.00 -2.37 -11.79
CA LYS A 25 13.84 -3.03 -12.81
C LYS A 25 13.10 -4.11 -13.59
N LEU A 26 12.10 -4.74 -12.98
CA LEU A 26 11.21 -5.71 -13.62
C LEU A 26 10.02 -5.05 -14.35
N GLY A 27 9.88 -3.71 -14.28
CA GLY A 27 8.77 -2.99 -14.89
C GLY A 27 7.41 -3.22 -14.21
N LEU A 28 7.40 -3.73 -12.97
CA LEU A 28 6.18 -4.03 -12.23
C LEU A 28 5.70 -2.79 -11.47
N PRO A 29 4.46 -2.31 -11.69
CA PRO A 29 3.89 -1.25 -10.89
C PRO A 29 3.53 -1.79 -9.50
N ILE A 30 4.30 -1.39 -8.49
CA ILE A 30 4.10 -1.81 -7.10
C ILE A 30 3.87 -0.61 -6.18
N SER A 31 3.21 -0.86 -5.05
CA SER A 31 2.98 0.15 -4.02
C SER A 31 4.17 0.22 -3.05
N THR A 32 4.86 1.37 -3.01
CA THR A 32 5.93 1.64 -2.04
C THR A 32 5.42 1.64 -0.60
N THR A 33 4.14 1.97 -0.38
CA THR A 33 3.50 1.88 0.94
C THR A 33 3.48 0.44 1.45
N HIS A 34 3.17 -0.53 0.59
CA HIS A 34 3.22 -1.95 0.96
C HIS A 34 4.64 -2.44 1.21
N CYS A 35 5.63 -1.96 0.44
CA CYS A 35 7.03 -2.29 0.68
C CYS A 35 7.49 -1.81 2.06
N LEU A 36 7.18 -0.56 2.42
CA LEU A 36 7.55 0.01 3.71
C LEU A 36 6.85 -0.70 4.87
N VAL A 37 5.52 -0.86 4.80
CA VAL A 37 4.76 -1.54 5.86
C VAL A 37 5.21 -2.99 6.02
N GLY A 38 5.47 -3.70 4.91
CA GLY A 38 6.03 -5.06 4.94
C GLY A 38 7.40 -5.11 5.62
N ALA A 39 8.29 -4.16 5.32
CA ALA A 39 9.61 -4.06 5.95
C ALA A 39 9.52 -3.76 7.47
N VAL A 40 8.61 -2.87 7.89
CA VAL A 40 8.34 -2.60 9.31
C VAL A 40 7.86 -3.86 10.02
N VAL A 41 6.92 -4.60 9.43
CA VAL A 41 6.39 -5.85 9.99
C VAL A 41 7.47 -6.92 10.06
N ALA A 42 8.30 -7.05 9.03
CA ALA A 42 9.41 -8.00 9.01
C ALA A 42 10.41 -7.73 10.14
N VAL A 43 10.88 -6.48 10.28
CA VAL A 43 11.83 -6.08 11.32
C VAL A 43 11.21 -6.20 12.72
N GLY A 44 9.95 -5.80 12.90
CA GLY A 44 9.25 -5.96 14.16
C GLY A 44 9.02 -7.43 14.55
N SER A 45 8.83 -8.32 13.57
CA SER A 45 8.66 -9.75 13.80
C SER A 45 9.95 -10.39 14.30
N VAL A 46 11.09 -9.99 13.73
CA VAL A 46 12.43 -10.43 14.18
C VAL A 46 12.77 -9.90 15.58
N LYS A 47 12.31 -8.69 15.93
CA LYS A 47 12.49 -8.08 17.26
C LYS A 47 11.61 -8.71 18.38
N GLY A 48 10.92 -9.82 18.13
CA GLY A 48 10.22 -10.59 19.15
C GLY A 48 8.70 -10.46 19.17
N GLY A 49 8.07 -9.89 18.12
CA GLY A 49 6.63 -9.97 17.85
C GLY A 49 5.68 -9.23 18.81
N LYS A 50 6.07 -9.02 20.08
CA LYS A 50 5.28 -8.35 21.13
C LYS A 50 5.24 -6.83 20.99
N SER A 51 6.08 -6.22 20.14
CA SER A 51 6.06 -4.77 19.89
C SER A 51 5.26 -4.35 18.65
N ILE A 52 4.66 -5.31 17.93
CA ILE A 52 3.79 -5.02 16.79
C ILE A 52 2.33 -5.03 17.27
N ASP A 53 1.68 -3.88 17.14
CA ASP A 53 0.23 -3.77 17.29
C ASP A 53 -0.48 -4.41 16.10
N TRP A 54 -0.66 -5.74 16.15
CA TRP A 54 -1.32 -6.51 15.09
C TRP A 54 -2.74 -6.04 14.75
N SER A 55 -3.44 -5.45 15.73
CA SER A 55 -4.75 -4.82 15.50
C SER A 55 -4.65 -3.62 14.55
N LEU A 56 -3.63 -2.78 14.71
CA LEU A 56 -3.40 -1.61 13.87
C LEU A 56 -2.99 -2.03 12.46
N PHE A 57 -2.09 -3.03 12.34
CA PHE A 57 -1.73 -3.60 11.04
C PHE A 57 -2.96 -4.18 10.31
N ARG A 58 -3.82 -4.92 11.02
CA ARG A 58 -5.07 -5.45 10.45
C ARG A 58 -6.00 -4.33 9.97
N ASN A 59 -6.13 -3.24 10.72
CA ASN A 59 -6.96 -2.10 10.30
C ASN A 59 -6.42 -1.44 9.02
N VAL A 60 -5.09 -1.33 8.89
CA VAL A 60 -4.44 -0.83 7.67
C VAL A 60 -4.66 -1.80 6.50
N ALA A 61 -4.52 -3.11 6.72
CA ALA A 61 -4.78 -4.10 5.68
C ALA A 61 -6.25 -4.08 5.21
N LEU A 62 -7.19 -3.94 6.15
CA LEU A 62 -8.61 -3.80 5.84
C LEU A 62 -8.89 -2.52 5.05
N SER A 63 -8.23 -1.41 5.39
CA SER A 63 -8.42 -0.15 4.65
C SER A 63 -7.97 -0.28 3.20
N TRP A 64 -6.86 -0.97 2.90
CA TRP A 64 -6.43 -1.23 1.52
C TRP A 64 -7.43 -2.05 0.72
N VAL A 65 -8.06 -3.05 1.36
CA VAL A 65 -9.09 -3.87 0.70
C VAL A 65 -10.35 -3.07 0.45
N VAL A 66 -10.71 -2.15 1.35
CA VAL A 66 -11.92 -1.31 1.22
C VAL A 66 -11.71 -0.16 0.24
N THR A 67 -10.52 0.42 0.15
CA THR A 67 -10.26 1.55 -0.77
C THR A 67 -10.38 1.16 -2.23
N LEU A 68 -10.01 -0.06 -2.62
CA LEU A 68 -10.12 -0.55 -4.00
C LEU A 68 -11.57 -0.59 -4.55
N PRO A 69 -12.54 -1.27 -3.90
CA PRO A 69 -13.91 -1.32 -4.38
C PRO A 69 -14.60 0.03 -4.29
N VAL A 70 -14.28 0.84 -3.27
CA VAL A 70 -14.84 2.19 -3.14
C VAL A 70 -14.34 3.08 -4.28
N ALA A 71 -13.03 3.14 -4.52
CA ALA A 71 -12.46 3.91 -5.63
C ALA A 71 -12.97 3.42 -6.99
N GLY A 72 -13.04 2.10 -7.19
CA GLY A 72 -13.61 1.50 -8.41
C GLY A 72 -15.09 1.85 -8.59
N GLY A 73 -15.89 1.82 -7.52
CA GLY A 73 -17.29 2.22 -7.54
C GLY A 73 -17.49 3.69 -7.89
N PHE A 74 -16.69 4.59 -7.30
CA PHE A 74 -16.71 6.01 -7.66
C PHE A 74 -16.28 6.25 -9.12
N ALA A 75 -15.24 5.57 -9.59
CA ALA A 75 -14.79 5.68 -10.98
C ALA A 75 -15.86 5.19 -11.96
N ALA A 76 -16.50 4.07 -11.68
CA ALA A 76 -17.61 3.55 -12.47
C ALA A 76 -18.81 4.49 -12.48
N LEU A 77 -19.20 5.03 -11.31
CA LEU A 77 -20.29 6.01 -11.20
C LEU A 77 -19.98 7.27 -12.01
N TYR A 78 -18.74 7.79 -11.91
CA TYR A 78 -18.32 8.97 -12.65
C TYR A 78 -18.36 8.75 -14.17
N MET A 79 -17.79 7.64 -14.65
CA MET A 79 -17.87 7.28 -16.07
C MET A 79 -19.31 7.09 -16.56
N TRP A 80 -20.17 6.48 -15.74
CA TRP A 80 -21.58 6.30 -16.06
C TRP A 80 -22.30 7.65 -16.23
N LEU A 81 -22.06 8.60 -15.32
CA LEU A 81 -22.62 9.96 -15.41
C LEU A 81 -22.11 10.72 -16.64
N LEU A 82 -20.81 10.59 -16.97
CA LEU A 82 -20.24 11.21 -18.18
C LEU A 82 -20.85 10.64 -19.46
N HIS A 83 -21.06 9.32 -19.52
CA HIS A 83 -21.70 8.68 -20.66
C HIS A 83 -23.17 9.11 -20.83
N PHE A 84 -23.88 9.35 -19.72
CA PHE A 84 -25.27 9.86 -19.76
C PHE A 84 -25.37 11.33 -20.22
N THR A 85 -24.34 12.14 -19.97
CA THR A 85 -24.35 13.59 -20.24
C THR A 85 -23.70 13.97 -21.57
N ILE A 86 -22.79 13.14 -22.09
CA ILE A 86 -22.20 13.27 -23.43
C ILE A 86 -22.92 12.28 -24.34
N PRO A 87 -24.07 12.62 -24.96
CA PRO A 87 -24.63 11.80 -26.01
C PRO A 87 -23.58 11.68 -27.12
N ALA A 88 -23.39 10.47 -27.64
CA ALA A 88 -22.40 10.07 -28.64
C ALA A 88 -22.47 10.87 -29.96
N ARG A 89 -22.22 12.18 -29.91
CA ARG A 89 -22.17 13.12 -31.03
C ARG A 89 -20.75 13.36 -31.54
N TYR A 90 -19.76 12.70 -30.95
CA TYR A 90 -18.34 12.80 -31.30
C TYR A 90 -17.65 11.42 -31.46
N ALA A 91 -18.42 10.40 -31.83
CA ALA A 91 -17.91 9.11 -32.30
C ALA A 91 -18.22 8.95 -33.80
#